data_AF-A0A1U9Y6R6-F1
#
_entry.id   AF-A0A1U9Y6R6-F1
#
_cell.length_a   1.000
_cell.length_b   1.000
_cell.length_c   1.000
_cell.angle_alpha   90.00
_cell.angle_beta   90.00
_cell.angle_gamma   90.00
#
_symmetry.space_group_name_H-M   'P 1'
#
loop_
_entity.id
_entity.type
_entity.pdbx_description
1 polymer ?
#
loop_
_entity_poly.entity_id
_entity_poly.type
_entity_poly.pdbx_seq_one_letter_code
_entity_poly.pdbx_strand_id
1 'polypeptide(L)'
;MSIKQKLHHLFVELFIDPKEQKSRSYHDLDPKIIPLVNALNSLESVTTIASCQGHAAGWLEAPYVYFNASVPMVQKIVTIIRQAHLNDKFHHAWKITGEFNEQNQLTFTLSSPYYDENYLKKRVVDLAWNRRKVDEDIRTLSDCFGEIR
;
A
#
# COMPACT_ATOMS: atom_id res chain seq x y z
N MET A 1 -9.04 12.06 15.79
CA MET A 1 -7.96 12.90 15.21
C MET A 1 -8.40 14.36 15.22
N SER A 2 -7.55 15.28 15.63
CA SER A 2 -7.87 16.72 15.67
C SER A 2 -7.84 17.32 14.26
N ILE A 3 -8.65 18.35 14.03
CA ILE A 3 -8.69 19.12 12.77
C ILE A 3 -7.29 19.63 12.39
N LYS A 4 -6.50 20.06 13.39
CA LYS A 4 -5.11 20.52 13.18
C LYS A 4 -4.22 19.44 12.54
N GLN A 5 -4.37 18.18 12.95
CA GLN A 5 -3.57 17.07 12.41
C GLN A 5 -3.97 16.77 10.97
N LYS A 6 -5.26 16.81 10.65
CA LYS A 6 -5.75 16.61 9.27
C LYS A 6 -5.24 17.70 8.33
N LEU A 7 -5.26 18.97 8.77
CA LEU A 7 -4.71 20.09 8.01
C LEU A 7 -3.20 19.96 7.79
N HIS A 8 -2.46 19.48 8.80
CA HIS A 8 -1.03 19.20 8.65
C HIS A 8 -0.76 18.12 7.60
N HIS A 9 -1.45 16.97 7.67
CA HIS A 9 -1.30 15.92 6.66
C HIS A 9 -1.65 16.42 5.26
N LEU A 10 -2.73 17.18 5.13
CA LEU A 10 -3.12 17.79 3.87
C LEU A 10 -2.01 18.71 3.32
N PHE A 11 -1.40 19.53 4.16
CA PHE A 11 -0.30 20.41 3.75
C PHE A 11 0.93 19.62 3.29
N VAL A 12 1.34 18.61 4.05
CA VAL A 12 2.50 17.76 3.72
C VAL A 12 2.28 17.05 2.37
N GLU A 13 1.14 16.39 2.19
CA GLU A 13 0.81 15.62 0.98
C GLU A 13 0.71 16.51 -0.27
N LEU A 14 0.28 17.76 -0.13
CA LEU A 14 0.11 18.68 -1.26
C LEU A 14 1.39 19.44 -1.64
N PHE A 15 2.29 19.70 -0.67
CA PHE A 15 3.39 20.64 -0.89
C PHE A 15 4.79 20.10 -0.57
N ILE A 16 4.90 19.08 0.29
CA ILE A 16 6.19 18.50 0.71
C ILE A 16 6.41 17.17 -0.01
N ASP A 17 5.51 16.20 0.16
CA ASP A 17 5.62 14.86 -0.44
C ASP A 17 5.87 14.91 -1.97
N PRO A 18 5.23 15.79 -2.76
CA PRO A 18 5.50 15.87 -4.20
C PRO A 18 6.91 16.34 -4.55
N LYS A 19 7.52 17.18 -3.69
CA LYS A 19 8.89 17.65 -3.88
C LYS A 19 9.88 16.54 -3.53
N GLU A 20 9.64 15.85 -2.42
CA GLU A 20 10.45 14.71 -2.03
C GLU A 20 10.38 13.58 -3.07
N GLN A 21 9.18 13.25 -3.55
CA GLN A 21 8.94 12.23 -4.56
C GLN A 21 9.72 12.52 -5.86
N LYS A 22 9.73 13.78 -6.32
CA LYS A 22 10.50 14.19 -7.50
C LYS A 22 12.02 14.18 -7.31
N SER A 23 12.49 14.29 -6.07
CA SER A 23 13.91 14.32 -5.75
C SER A 23 14.52 12.94 -5.50
N ARG A 24 13.68 11.93 -5.27
CA ARG A 24 14.11 10.56 -4.99
C ARG A 24 14.43 9.79 -6.26
N SER A 25 15.35 8.84 -6.13
CA SER A 25 15.55 7.85 -7.18
C SER A 25 14.33 6.95 -7.26
N TYR A 26 14.02 6.45 -8.46
CA TYR A 26 12.98 5.45 -8.65
C TYR A 26 13.20 4.18 -7.78
N HIS A 27 14.45 3.90 -7.42
CA HIS A 27 14.81 2.76 -6.58
C HIS A 27 14.62 2.99 -5.07
N ASP A 28 14.31 4.22 -4.64
CA ASP A 28 14.12 4.52 -3.23
C ASP A 28 12.69 4.17 -2.80
N LEU A 29 12.55 3.45 -1.68
CA LEU A 29 11.24 3.14 -1.13
C LEU A 29 10.61 4.38 -0.47
N ASP A 30 9.31 4.53 -0.68
CA ASP A 30 8.49 5.52 0.02
C ASP A 30 8.45 5.23 1.54
N PRO A 31 8.68 6.21 2.44
CA PRO A 31 8.97 5.90 3.84
C PRO A 31 7.81 5.22 4.57
N LYS A 32 6.57 5.58 4.20
CA LYS A 32 5.37 5.07 4.88
C LYS A 32 5.03 3.64 4.46
N ILE A 33 5.52 3.15 3.32
CA ILE A 33 5.29 1.77 2.86
C ILE A 33 6.46 0.81 3.16
N ILE A 34 7.63 1.32 3.56
CA ILE A 34 8.80 0.51 3.95
C ILE A 34 8.44 -0.65 4.90
N PRO A 35 7.67 -0.45 5.99
CA PRO A 35 7.36 -1.55 6.90
C PRO A 35 6.65 -2.72 6.21
N LEU A 36 5.73 -2.41 5.29
CA LEU A 36 4.97 -3.41 4.55
C LEU A 36 5.84 -4.16 3.53
N VAL A 37 6.69 -3.42 2.81
CA VAL A 37 7.65 -3.99 1.85
C VAL A 37 8.62 -4.93 2.57
N ASN A 38 9.15 -4.51 3.71
CA ASN A 38 10.06 -5.33 4.51
C ASN A 38 9.35 -6.57 5.09
N ALA A 39 8.11 -6.44 5.54
CA ALA A 39 7.34 -7.57 6.03
C ALA A 39 7.11 -8.61 4.93
N LEU A 40 6.71 -8.17 3.72
CA LEU A 40 6.54 -9.05 2.56
C LEU A 40 7.85 -9.73 2.15
N ASN A 41 8.96 -8.98 2.00
CA ASN A 41 10.25 -9.55 1.63
C ASN A 41 10.85 -10.49 2.70
N SER A 42 10.34 -10.45 3.93
CA SER A 42 10.73 -11.41 4.97
C SER A 42 10.05 -12.77 4.85
N LEU A 43 9.02 -12.88 4.00
CA LEU A 43 8.33 -14.14 3.74
C LEU A 43 9.13 -14.98 2.75
N GLU A 44 9.11 -16.30 2.94
CA GLU A 44 9.77 -17.23 2.02
C GLU A 44 9.21 -17.09 0.60
N SER A 45 10.11 -17.04 -0.39
CA SER A 45 9.75 -16.97 -1.81
C SER A 45 8.93 -15.74 -2.19
N VAL A 46 9.04 -14.62 -1.46
CA VAL A 46 8.44 -13.33 -1.84
C VAL A 46 9.53 -12.34 -2.22
N THR A 47 9.30 -11.59 -3.31
CA THR A 47 10.21 -10.51 -3.73
C THR A 47 9.40 -9.35 -4.29
N THR A 48 9.43 -8.21 -3.61
CA THR A 48 8.80 -6.97 -4.10
C THR A 48 9.52 -6.43 -5.32
N ILE A 49 8.76 -6.09 -6.35
CA ILE A 49 9.24 -5.52 -7.62
C ILE A 49 9.07 -4.00 -7.61
N ALA A 50 7.91 -3.53 -7.16
CA ALA A 50 7.59 -2.10 -7.06
C ALA A 50 6.60 -1.85 -5.90
N SER A 51 6.54 -0.61 -5.41
CA SER A 51 5.59 -0.22 -4.37
C SER A 51 5.36 1.27 -4.39
N CYS A 52 4.20 1.70 -3.92
CA CYS A 52 3.88 3.12 -3.73
C CYS A 52 3.10 3.30 -2.43
N GLN A 53 3.47 4.29 -1.61
CA GLN A 53 2.74 4.58 -0.37
C GLN A 53 1.38 5.26 -0.58
N GLY A 54 1.02 5.53 -1.84
CA GLY A 54 -0.07 6.39 -2.22
C GLY A 54 0.32 7.86 -2.11
N HIS A 55 0.18 8.63 -3.20
CA HIS A 55 0.52 10.05 -3.23
C HIS A 55 -0.67 10.87 -3.72
N ALA A 56 -1.01 11.90 -2.94
CA ALA A 56 -2.12 12.79 -3.28
C ALA A 56 -1.71 13.90 -4.26
N ALA A 57 -0.43 14.25 -4.38
CA ALA A 57 0.06 15.20 -5.37
C ALA A 57 1.43 14.77 -5.91
N GLY A 58 1.86 15.36 -7.03
CA GLY A 58 3.06 14.88 -7.74
C GLY A 58 2.71 13.78 -8.73
N TRP A 59 3.37 12.63 -8.63
CA TRP A 59 3.03 11.44 -9.40
C TRP A 59 1.91 10.74 -8.67
N LEU A 60 0.74 10.86 -9.27
CA LEU A 60 -0.52 10.52 -8.68
C LEU A 60 -0.74 9.00 -8.72
N GLU A 61 -0.65 8.33 -7.58
CA GLU A 61 -0.86 6.89 -7.50
C GLU A 61 -1.51 6.43 -6.18
N ALA A 62 -2.30 5.36 -6.24
CA ALA A 62 -2.91 4.71 -5.07
C ALA A 62 -1.87 3.84 -4.34
N PRO A 63 -2.08 3.50 -3.05
CA PRO A 63 -1.13 2.65 -2.33
C PRO A 63 -1.17 1.21 -2.85
N TYR A 64 0.00 0.65 -3.20
CA TYR A 64 0.13 -0.74 -3.63
C TYR A 64 1.51 -1.32 -3.34
N VAL A 65 1.60 -2.66 -3.36
CA VAL A 65 2.85 -3.40 -3.48
C VAL A 65 2.72 -4.44 -4.59
N TYR A 66 3.63 -4.39 -5.55
CA TYR A 66 3.77 -5.33 -6.66
C TYR A 66 4.92 -6.29 -6.38
N PHE A 67 4.69 -7.59 -6.48
CA PHE A 67 5.65 -8.60 -6.02
C PHE A 67 5.54 -9.93 -6.77
N ASN A 68 6.65 -10.68 -6.75
CA ASN A 68 6.71 -12.09 -7.09
C ASN A 68 6.47 -12.94 -5.85
N ALA A 69 5.70 -14.01 -6.00
CA ALA A 69 5.52 -15.01 -4.96
C ALA A 69 5.10 -16.36 -5.54
N SER A 70 5.26 -17.44 -4.77
CA SER A 70 4.62 -18.71 -5.11
C SER A 70 3.11 -18.65 -4.85
N VAL A 71 2.30 -19.33 -5.66
CA VAL A 71 0.84 -19.40 -5.46
C VAL A 71 0.47 -19.90 -4.05
N PRO A 72 1.14 -20.93 -3.47
CA PRO A 72 0.88 -21.34 -2.09
C PRO A 72 1.15 -20.24 -1.06
N MET A 73 2.19 -19.43 -1.26
CA MET A 73 2.46 -18.30 -0.38
C MET A 73 1.37 -17.22 -0.50
N VAL A 74 0.95 -16.89 -1.73
CA VAL A 74 -0.16 -15.94 -1.96
C VAL A 74 -1.45 -16.41 -1.31
N GLN A 75 -1.75 -17.72 -1.34
CA GLN A 75 -2.91 -18.28 -0.65
C GLN A 75 -2.86 -18.03 0.87
N LYS A 76 -1.69 -18.21 1.51
CA LYS A 76 -1.50 -17.88 2.93
C LYS A 76 -1.74 -16.39 3.20
N ILE A 77 -1.14 -15.53 2.38
CA ILE A 77 -1.27 -14.07 2.52
C ILE A 77 -2.73 -13.64 2.39
N VAL A 78 -3.42 -14.08 1.33
CA VAL A 78 -4.85 -13.76 1.11
C VAL A 78 -5.73 -14.26 2.25
N THR A 79 -5.42 -15.44 2.81
CA THR A 79 -6.18 -16.01 3.93
C THR A 79 -6.09 -15.13 5.17
N ILE A 80 -4.89 -14.65 5.50
CA ILE A 80 -4.66 -13.77 6.65
C ILE A 80 -5.27 -12.39 6.43
N ILE A 81 -5.11 -11.79 5.25
CA ILE A 81 -5.75 -10.50 4.93
C ILE A 81 -7.27 -10.64 5.04
N ARG A 82 -7.85 -11.72 4.51
CA ARG A 82 -9.28 -11.99 4.59
C ARG A 82 -9.73 -12.15 6.04
N GLN A 83 -8.99 -12.90 6.86
CA GLN A 83 -9.33 -13.06 8.28
C GLN A 83 -9.23 -11.75 9.06
N ALA A 84 -8.19 -10.94 8.80
CA ALA A 84 -8.04 -9.62 9.41
C ALA A 84 -9.18 -8.67 9.01
N HIS A 85 -9.63 -8.73 7.75
CA HIS A 85 -10.80 -7.99 7.30
C HIS A 85 -12.09 -8.44 7.99
N LEU A 86 -12.32 -9.75 8.12
CA LEU A 86 -13.48 -10.31 8.85
C LEU A 86 -13.47 -9.94 10.34
N ASN A 87 -12.30 -9.66 10.90
CA ASN A 87 -12.13 -9.20 12.28
C ASN A 87 -12.16 -7.66 12.40
N ASP A 88 -12.63 -6.95 11.36
CA ASP A 88 -12.73 -5.48 11.30
C ASP A 88 -11.40 -4.75 11.58
N LYS A 89 -10.24 -5.37 11.28
CA LYS A 89 -8.92 -4.75 11.52
C LYS A 89 -8.55 -3.67 10.49
N PHE A 90 -9.27 -3.59 9.37
CA PHE A 90 -8.99 -2.62 8.29
C PHE A 90 -10.10 -1.60 8.15
N HIS A 91 -9.71 -0.37 7.80
CA HIS A 91 -10.67 0.66 7.41
C HIS A 91 -11.27 0.39 6.02
N HIS A 92 -10.44 -0.17 5.12
CA HIS A 92 -10.83 -0.55 3.77
C HIS A 92 -10.28 -1.92 3.42
N ALA A 93 -11.03 -2.71 2.64
CA ALA A 93 -10.60 -4.05 2.26
C ALA A 93 -9.36 -3.99 1.35
N TRP A 94 -8.41 -4.89 1.60
CA TRP A 94 -7.23 -5.11 0.76
C TRP A 94 -7.33 -6.45 0.02
N LYS A 95 -6.80 -6.50 -1.20
CA LYS A 95 -6.90 -7.66 -2.08
C LYS A 95 -5.57 -7.89 -2.79
N ILE A 96 -5.35 -9.14 -3.19
CA ILE A 96 -4.27 -9.52 -4.10
C ILE A 96 -4.89 -9.88 -5.44
N THR A 97 -4.39 -9.26 -6.51
CA THR A 97 -4.70 -9.60 -7.91
C THR A 97 -3.46 -10.23 -8.53
N GLY A 98 -3.64 -11.33 -9.27
CA GLY A 98 -2.55 -12.00 -9.99
C GLY A 98 -2.64 -11.74 -11.49
N GLU A 99 -1.51 -11.41 -12.12
CA GLU A 99 -1.42 -11.16 -13.56
C GLU A 99 -0.06 -11.61 -14.11
N PHE A 100 -0.05 -11.99 -15.39
CA PHE A 100 1.20 -12.26 -16.10
C PHE A 100 1.82 -10.94 -16.57
N ASN A 101 3.08 -10.70 -16.23
CA ASN A 101 3.82 -9.55 -16.73
C ASN A 101 4.25 -9.73 -18.20
N GLU A 102 4.94 -8.74 -18.76
CA GLU A 102 5.45 -8.76 -20.14
C GLU A 102 6.42 -9.92 -20.43
N GLN A 103 7.02 -10.49 -19.39
CA GLN A 103 7.92 -11.65 -19.46
C GLN A 103 7.20 -12.99 -19.23
N ASN A 104 5.86 -13.01 -19.23
CA ASN A 104 5.01 -14.17 -18.94
C ASN A 104 5.25 -14.80 -17.56
N GLN A 105 5.69 -13.99 -16.57
CA GLN A 105 5.82 -14.43 -15.19
C GLN A 105 4.57 -14.05 -14.42
N LEU A 106 4.01 -14.99 -13.64
CA LEU A 106 2.88 -14.71 -12.76
C LEU A 106 3.36 -13.82 -11.60
N THR A 107 2.77 -12.65 -11.52
CA THR A 107 3.08 -11.60 -10.55
C THR A 107 1.82 -11.18 -9.81
N PHE A 108 1.98 -10.53 -8.65
CA PHE A 108 0.89 -10.22 -7.75
C PHE A 108 0.93 -8.76 -7.31
N THR A 109 -0.25 -8.15 -7.23
CA THR A 109 -0.42 -6.78 -6.73
C THR A 109 -1.32 -6.79 -5.51
N LEU A 110 -0.80 -6.31 -4.39
CA LEU A 110 -1.56 -6.01 -3.18
C LEU A 110 -2.02 -4.55 -3.23
N SER A 111 -3.33 -4.32 -3.31
CA SER A 111 -3.94 -3.00 -3.32
C SER A 111 -5.30 -2.99 -2.59
N SER A 112 -5.90 -1.82 -2.42
CA SER A 112 -7.27 -1.69 -1.94
C SER A 112 -8.18 -1.18 -3.06
N PRO A 113 -9.22 -1.92 -3.47
CA PRO A 113 -10.16 -1.45 -4.49
C PRO A 113 -10.83 -0.12 -4.12
N TYR A 114 -11.04 0.13 -2.82
CA TYR A 114 -11.57 1.41 -2.38
C TYR A 114 -10.60 2.54 -2.71
N TYR A 115 -9.32 2.39 -2.39
CA TYR A 115 -8.33 3.41 -2.72
C TYR A 115 -8.17 3.52 -4.23
N ASP A 116 -8.03 2.41 -4.96
CA ASP A 116 -7.88 2.39 -6.43
C ASP A 116 -9.03 3.15 -7.14
N GLU A 117 -10.29 2.90 -6.75
CA GLU A 117 -11.45 3.55 -7.35
C GLU A 117 -11.63 5.02 -6.92
N ASN A 118 -11.42 5.31 -5.63
CA ASN A 118 -11.60 6.67 -5.12
C ASN A 118 -10.41 7.58 -5.46
N TYR A 119 -9.23 7.00 -5.73
CA TYR A 119 -8.06 7.71 -6.22
C TYR A 119 -8.36 8.52 -7.50
N LEU A 120 -9.00 7.86 -8.46
CA LEU A 120 -9.32 8.43 -9.77
C LEU A 120 -10.58 9.32 -9.73
N LYS A 121 -11.54 9.00 -8.86
CA LYS A 121 -12.87 9.65 -8.84
C LYS A 121 -12.99 10.81 -7.84
N LYS A 122 -12.31 10.72 -6.69
CA LYS A 122 -12.46 11.67 -5.59
C LYS A 122 -11.13 12.36 -5.32
N ARG A 123 -11.02 13.56 -5.90
CA ARG A 123 -9.98 14.59 -5.69
C ARG A 123 -9.04 14.23 -4.54
N VAL A 124 -7.77 13.94 -4.84
CA VAL A 124 -6.52 14.21 -4.08
C VAL A 124 -6.67 14.55 -2.58
N VAL A 125 -7.44 15.59 -2.27
CA VAL A 125 -7.85 16.01 -0.92
C VAL A 125 -8.45 14.89 -0.07
N ASP A 126 -9.28 14.00 -0.62
CA ASP A 126 -9.91 12.92 0.15
C ASP A 126 -8.89 11.89 0.63
N LEU A 127 -7.87 11.62 -0.18
CA LEU A 127 -6.79 10.69 0.17
C LEU A 127 -5.85 11.32 1.19
N ALA A 128 -5.48 12.59 0.99
CA ALA A 128 -4.71 13.35 1.97
C ALA A 128 -5.46 13.52 3.30
N TRP A 129 -6.79 13.71 3.26
CA TRP A 129 -7.64 13.84 4.45
C TRP A 129 -7.82 12.52 5.21
N ASN A 130 -7.83 11.39 4.50
CA ASN A 130 -7.91 10.05 5.07
C ASN A 130 -6.53 9.38 5.19
N ARG A 131 -5.42 10.12 5.02
CA ARG A 131 -4.05 9.56 5.00
C ARG A 131 -3.75 8.66 6.20
N ARG A 132 -4.21 9.07 7.39
CA ARG A 132 -4.05 8.27 8.61
C ARG A 132 -4.65 6.87 8.47
N LYS A 133 -5.82 6.72 7.84
CA LYS A 133 -6.46 5.42 7.66
C LYS A 133 -5.63 4.52 6.73
N VAL A 134 -5.06 5.10 5.67
CA VAL A 134 -4.14 4.39 4.77
C VAL A 134 -2.91 3.91 5.54
N ASP A 135 -2.26 4.78 6.28
CA ASP A 135 -1.07 4.44 7.06
C ASP A 135 -1.36 3.42 8.17
N GLU A 136 -2.55 3.48 8.78
CA GLU A 136 -3.04 2.48 9.75
C GLU A 136 -3.29 1.12 9.08
N ASP A 137 -3.92 1.08 7.90
CA ASP A 137 -4.12 -0.16 7.16
C ASP A 137 -2.78 -0.78 6.72
N ILE A 138 -1.82 0.03 6.24
CA ILE A 138 -0.46 -0.42 5.88
C ILE A 138 0.26 -1.03 7.09
N ARG A 139 0.12 -0.42 8.27
CA ARG A 139 0.66 -0.98 9.51
C ARG A 139 0.01 -2.32 9.84
N THR A 140 -1.33 -2.39 9.81
CA THR A 140 -2.06 -3.64 10.06
C THR A 140 -1.63 -4.75 9.09
N LEU A 141 -1.43 -4.45 7.80
CA LEU A 141 -0.92 -5.41 6.84
C LEU A 141 0.49 -5.92 7.23
N SER A 142 1.36 -4.99 7.63
CA SER A 142 2.73 -5.33 8.07
C SER A 142 2.71 -6.27 9.27
N ASP A 143 1.84 -5.99 10.26
CA ASP A 143 1.68 -6.80 11.46
C ASP A 143 1.14 -8.20 11.11
N CYS A 144 0.11 -8.26 10.24
CA CYS A 144 -0.46 -9.52 9.76
C CYS A 144 0.56 -10.43 9.08
N PHE A 145 1.52 -9.87 8.32
CA PHE A 145 2.54 -10.68 7.65
C PHE A 145 3.63 -11.16 8.61
N GLY A 146 3.81 -10.49 9.76
CA GLY A 146 4.63 -11.01 10.85
C GLY A 146 4.13 -12.35 11.40
N GLU A 147 2.83 -12.64 11.28
CA GLU A 147 2.20 -13.89 11.74
C GLU A 147 2.42 -15.08 10.78
N ILE A 148 2.94 -14.85 9.57
CA ILE A 148 3.14 -15.90 8.54
C ILE A 148 4.44 -16.70 8.75
N ARG A 149 5.35 -16.17 9.58
CA ARG A 149 6.69 -16.72 9.81
C ARG A 149 6.69 -18.07 10.50
#